data_AF-A0A1H4NG96-F1
#
_entry.id   AF-A0A1H4NG96-F1
#
_cell.length_a   1.000
_cell.length_b   1.000
_cell.length_c   1.000
_cell.angle_alpha   90.00
_cell.angle_beta   90.00
_cell.angle_gamma   90.00
#
_symmetry.space_group_name_H-M   'P 1'
#
loop_
_entity.id
_entity.type
_entity.pdbx_description
1 polymer ?
#
loop_
_entity_poly.entity_id
_entity_poly.type
_entity_poly.pdbx_seq_one_letter_code
_entity_poly.pdbx_strand_id
1 'polypeptide(L)'
;MWGRVRKSWEGFLHALRAKPDTGRDKHPHNLFEAAAVYVSACAEDDQDQIDEAAGWVSPEALSFGVNELACRAVIALARERDESPQTVARSLLGLPAA
;
A
#
# COMPACT_ATOMS: atom_id res chain seq x y z
N MET A 1 -5.03 19.45 -9.97
CA MET A 1 -3.56 19.46 -9.73
C MET A 1 -2.95 18.05 -9.57
N TRP A 2 -3.60 16.97 -10.05
CA TRP A 2 -3.15 15.58 -9.87
C TRP A 2 -2.27 14.99 -11.00
N GLY A 3 -2.15 15.68 -12.15
CA GLY A 3 -1.38 15.14 -13.29
C GLY A 3 0.14 15.11 -13.09
N ARG A 4 0.69 15.92 -12.17
CA ARG A 4 2.14 16.02 -11.94
C ARG A 4 2.69 14.90 -11.04
N VAL A 5 1.86 14.40 -10.12
CA VAL A 5 2.24 13.31 -9.20
C VAL A 5 2.35 11.99 -9.96
N ARG A 6 1.42 11.72 -10.88
CA ARG A 6 1.41 10.52 -11.73
C ARG A 6 2.68 10.35 -12.56
N LYS A 7 3.21 11.46 -13.09
CA LYS A 7 4.40 11.44 -13.95
C LYS A 7 5.68 11.09 -13.20
N SER A 8 5.75 11.43 -11.91
CA SER A 8 6.89 11.07 -11.04
C SER A 8 6.83 9.59 -10.64
N TRP A 9 5.62 9.03 -10.52
CA TRP A 9 5.42 7.61 -10.22
C TRP A 9 5.74 6.69 -11.41
N GLU A 10 5.36 7.07 -12.62
CA GLU A 10 5.69 6.30 -13.84
C GLU A 10 7.21 6.16 -14.04
N GLY A 11 7.98 7.23 -13.79
CA GLY A 11 9.44 7.20 -13.89
C GLY A 11 10.11 6.28 -12.86
N PHE A 12 9.59 6.25 -11.63
CA PHE A 12 10.07 5.37 -10.57
C PHE A 12 9.75 3.89 -10.86
N LEU A 13 8.52 3.61 -11.32
CA LEU A 13 8.09 2.26 -11.73
C LEU A 13 8.93 1.71 -12.89
N HIS A 14 9.39 2.57 -13.80
CA HIS A 14 10.21 2.15 -14.93
C HIS A 14 11.66 1.84 -14.54
N ALA A 15 12.19 2.51 -13.50
CA ALA A 15 13.53 2.26 -12.98
C ALA A 15 13.61 0.92 -12.21
N LEU A 16 12.54 0.53 -11.51
CA LEU A 16 12.48 -0.73 -10.76
C LEU A 16 12.30 -1.98 -11.64
N ARG A 17 11.84 -1.82 -12.88
CA ARG A 17 11.63 -2.95 -13.81
C ARG A 17 12.92 -3.45 -14.47
N ALA A 18 14.02 -2.71 -14.37
CA ALA A 18 15.26 -3.01 -15.09
C ALA A 18 16.33 -3.66 -14.19
N LYS A 19 16.07 -4.87 -13.67
CA LYS A 19 17.14 -5.81 -13.29
C LYS A 19 16.63 -7.26 -13.26
N PRO A 20 16.97 -8.11 -14.23
CA PRO A 20 16.73 -9.54 -14.10
C PRO A 20 17.94 -10.15 -13.37
N ASP A 21 17.74 -10.63 -12.15
CA ASP A 21 18.71 -11.49 -11.46
C ASP A 21 18.22 -12.94 -11.47
N THR A 22 19.13 -13.83 -11.81
CA THR A 22 18.91 -15.23 -12.17
C THR A 22 19.30 -16.13 -11.01
N GLY A 23 18.35 -16.75 -10.32
CA GLY A 23 18.67 -17.86 -9.39
C GLY A 23 17.63 -18.20 -8.33
N ARG A 24 16.78 -19.20 -8.65
CA ARG A 24 16.12 -20.17 -7.73
C ARG A 24 14.94 -19.68 -6.84
N ASP A 25 13.74 -20.03 -7.29
CA ASP A 25 12.56 -20.45 -6.50
C ASP A 25 11.95 -19.55 -5.40
N LYS A 26 12.12 -18.23 -5.48
CA LYS A 26 11.20 -17.29 -4.82
C LYS A 26 10.90 -16.16 -5.77
N HIS A 27 9.66 -16.06 -6.24
CA HIS A 27 9.22 -14.87 -6.95
C HIS A 27 9.53 -13.67 -6.04
N PRO A 28 10.25 -12.64 -6.49
CA PRO A 28 10.45 -11.46 -5.66
C PRO A 28 9.07 -10.92 -5.29
N HIS A 29 8.69 -11.01 -4.02
CA HIS A 29 7.38 -10.56 -3.55
C HIS A 29 7.19 -9.12 -4.00
N ASN A 30 6.09 -8.88 -4.71
CA ASN A 30 5.89 -7.55 -5.27
C ASN A 30 5.53 -6.58 -4.15
N LEU A 31 5.82 -5.29 -4.34
CA LEU A 31 5.58 -4.27 -3.32
C LEU A 31 4.14 -4.25 -2.80
N PHE A 32 3.15 -4.49 -3.66
CA PHE A 32 1.74 -4.47 -3.27
C PHE A 32 1.34 -5.72 -2.50
N GLU A 33 1.97 -6.86 -2.77
CA GLU A 33 1.83 -8.10 -2.01
C GLU A 33 2.42 -7.96 -0.61
N ALA A 34 3.62 -7.39 -0.48
CA ALA A 34 4.21 -7.07 0.83
C ALA A 34 3.31 -6.13 1.63
N ALA A 35 2.76 -5.08 1.01
CA ALA A 35 1.85 -4.16 1.69
C ALA A 35 0.53 -4.82 2.09
N ALA A 36 -0.03 -5.70 1.25
CA ALA A 36 -1.25 -6.41 1.56
C ALA A 36 -1.08 -7.33 2.77
N VAL A 37 -0.02 -8.15 2.77
CA VAL A 37 0.31 -9.05 3.89
C VAL A 37 0.63 -8.28 5.16
N TYR A 38 1.45 -7.23 5.06
CA TYR A 38 1.81 -6.40 6.22
C TYR A 38 0.58 -5.75 6.88
N VAL A 39 -0.33 -5.16 6.08
CA VAL A 39 -1.53 -4.50 6.62
C VAL A 39 -2.54 -5.50 7.18
N SER A 40 -2.72 -6.67 6.56
CA SER A 40 -3.58 -7.72 7.14
C SER A 40 -3.01 -8.26 8.44
N ALA A 41 -1.70 -8.53 8.50
CA ALA A 41 -1.03 -8.98 9.71
C ALA A 41 -1.13 -7.94 10.84
N CYS A 42 -0.99 -6.65 10.52
CA CYS A 42 -1.24 -5.55 11.46
C CYS A 42 -2.69 -5.51 11.98
N ALA A 43 -3.68 -5.85 11.16
CA ALA A 43 -5.08 -5.90 11.57
C ALA A 43 -5.40 -7.15 12.42
N GLU A 44 -4.61 -8.21 12.29
CA GLU A 44 -4.74 -9.49 13.01
C GLU A 44 -3.80 -9.59 14.22
N ASP A 45 -2.99 -8.56 14.49
CA ASP A 45 -1.94 -8.55 15.52
C ASP A 45 -0.89 -9.68 15.39
N ASP A 46 -0.64 -10.18 14.17
CA ASP A 46 0.34 -11.24 13.87
C ASP A 46 1.75 -10.67 13.67
N GLN A 47 2.53 -10.62 14.76
CA GLN A 47 3.89 -10.05 14.74
C GLN A 47 4.87 -10.82 13.87
N ASP A 48 4.74 -12.15 13.79
CA ASP A 48 5.65 -12.97 12.98
C ASP A 48 5.46 -12.65 11.49
N GLN A 49 4.20 -12.51 11.05
CA GLN A 49 3.87 -12.16 9.68
C GLN A 49 4.18 -10.69 9.35
N ILE A 50 4.06 -9.78 10.32
CA ILE A 50 4.51 -8.38 10.19
C ILE A 50 6.00 -8.32 9.87
N ASP A 51 6.83 -9.02 10.66
CA ASP A 51 8.28 -9.04 10.50
C ASP A 51 8.69 -9.70 9.18
N GLU A 52 8.02 -10.79 8.79
CA GLU A 52 8.25 -11.45 7.51
C GLU A 52 7.98 -10.50 6.33
N ALA A 53 6.79 -9.88 6.28
CA ALA A 53 6.39 -9.01 5.18
C ALA A 53 7.25 -7.74 5.10
N ALA A 54 7.67 -7.20 6.25
CA ALA A 54 8.57 -6.05 6.32
C ALA A 54 9.96 -6.36 5.73
N GLY A 55 10.39 -7.62 5.75
CA GLY A 55 11.66 -8.07 5.17
C GLY A 55 11.63 -8.26 3.64
N TRP A 56 10.46 -8.26 3.01
CA TRP A 56 10.32 -8.54 1.57
C TRP A 56 10.76 -7.38 0.66
N VAL A 57 10.64 -6.15 1.14
CA VAL A 57 10.92 -4.92 0.38
C VAL A 57 11.60 -3.87 1.26
N SER A 58 12.13 -2.80 0.67
CA SER A 58 12.69 -1.70 1.47
C SER A 58 11.59 -1.02 2.31
N PRO A 59 11.94 -0.40 3.46
CA PRO A 59 10.97 0.35 4.26
C PRO A 59 10.23 1.45 3.49
N GLU A 60 10.90 2.11 2.54
CA GLU A 60 10.32 3.14 1.67
C GLU A 60 9.30 2.52 0.68
N ALA A 61 9.64 1.36 0.11
CA ALA A 61 8.74 0.60 -0.75
C ALA A 61 7.49 0.14 0.02
N LEU A 62 7.66 -0.39 1.22
CA LEU A 62 6.54 -0.80 2.07
C LEU A 62 5.64 0.39 2.42
N SER A 63 6.23 1.51 2.86
CA SER A 63 5.48 2.73 3.19
C SER A 63 4.66 3.25 2.00
N PHE A 64 5.25 3.21 0.79
CA PHE A 64 4.54 3.54 -0.44
C PHE A 64 3.34 2.61 -0.69
N GLY A 65 3.54 1.30 -0.54
CA GLY A 65 2.50 0.30 -0.74
C GLY A 65 1.35 0.42 0.26
N VAL A 66 1.66 0.63 1.54
CA VAL A 66 0.67 0.87 2.61
C VAL A 66 -0.15 2.11 2.33
N ASN A 67 0.49 3.22 1.94
CA ASN A 67 -0.21 4.46 1.61
C ASN A 67 -1.17 4.31 0.40
N GLU A 68 -0.73 3.62 -0.66
CA GLU A 68 -1.57 3.33 -1.82
C GLU A 68 -2.75 2.41 -1.45
N LEU A 69 -2.51 1.37 -0.64
CA LEU A 69 -3.56 0.47 -0.15
C LEU A 69 -4.60 1.24 0.68
N ALA A 70 -4.17 2.10 1.60
CA ALA A 70 -5.06 2.95 2.39
C ALA A 70 -5.93 3.85 1.51
N CYS A 71 -5.35 4.47 0.48
CA CYS A 71 -6.10 5.32 -0.46
C CYS A 71 -7.17 4.50 -1.21
N ARG A 72 -6.83 3.30 -1.70
CA ARG A 72 -7.78 2.42 -2.39
C ARG A 72 -8.90 1.95 -1.46
N ALA A 73 -8.57 1.58 -0.22
CA ALA A 73 -9.55 1.16 0.78
C ALA A 73 -10.56 2.28 1.07
N VAL A 74 -10.09 3.52 1.28
CA VAL A 74 -10.97 4.67 1.53
C VAL A 74 -11.86 4.95 0.32
N ILE A 75 -11.33 4.90 -0.92
CA ILE A 75 -12.12 5.13 -2.13
C ILE A 75 -13.19 4.05 -2.32
N ALA A 76 -12.83 2.77 -2.10
CA ALA A 76 -13.77 1.66 -2.20
C ALA A 76 -14.89 1.81 -1.17
N LEU A 77 -14.54 2.04 0.09
CA LEU A 77 -15.48 2.17 1.20
C LEU A 77 -16.38 3.41 1.06
N ALA A 78 -15.85 4.52 0.56
CA ALA A 78 -16.63 5.73 0.26
C ALA A 78 -17.72 5.45 -0.79
N ARG A 79 -17.40 4.67 -1.82
CA ARG A 79 -18.38 4.26 -2.84
C ARG A 79 -19.43 3.31 -2.27
N GLU A 80 -19.04 2.37 -1.42
CA GLU A 80 -19.96 1.45 -0.76
C GLU A 80 -20.94 2.15 0.18
N ARG A 81 -20.51 3.23 0.83
CA ARG A 81 -21.32 4.01 1.78
C ARG A 81 -22.06 5.19 1.15
N ASP A 82 -21.84 5.48 -0.13
CA ASP A 82 -22.28 6.72 -0.79
C ASP A 82 -21.85 7.99 -0.02
N GLU A 83 -20.64 7.96 0.52
CA GLU A 83 -20.06 9.05 1.32
C GLU A 83 -18.83 9.64 0.65
N SER A 84 -18.42 10.83 1.10
CA SER A 84 -17.15 11.39 0.64
C SER A 84 -15.95 10.63 1.24
N PRO A 85 -14.81 10.50 0.52
CA PRO A 85 -13.58 9.92 1.06
C PRO A 85 -13.11 10.57 2.37
N GLN A 86 -13.33 11.89 2.52
CA GLN A 86 -12.99 12.63 3.73
C GLN A 86 -13.85 12.20 4.92
N THR A 87 -15.15 12.03 4.71
CA THR A 87 -16.09 11.55 5.75
C THR A 87 -15.67 10.16 6.24
N VAL A 88 -15.41 9.24 5.31
CA VAL A 88 -14.97 7.87 5.63
C VAL A 88 -13.64 7.87 6.38
N ALA A 89 -12.62 8.59 5.89
CA ALA A 89 -11.32 8.63 6.55
C ALA A 89 -11.39 9.18 7.98
N ARG A 90 -12.21 10.22 8.20
CA ARG A 90 -12.43 10.78 9.54
C ARG A 90 -13.18 9.81 10.45
N SER A 91 -14.19 9.13 9.93
CA SER A 91 -14.95 8.11 10.65
C SER A 91 -14.07 6.93 11.10
N LEU A 92 -13.20 6.42 10.22
CA LEU A 92 -12.25 5.33 10.56
C LEU A 92 -11.29 5.72 11.69
N LEU A 93 -10.96 7.01 11.82
CA LEU A 93 -10.07 7.54 12.85
C LEU A 93 -10.83 8.06 14.10
N GLY A 94 -12.15 7.90 14.17
CA GLY A 94 -12.97 8.39 15.28
C GLY A 94 -13.03 9.93 15.38
N LEU A 95 -12.74 10.64 14.28
CA LEU A 95 -12.76 12.09 14.22
C LEU A 95 -14.19 12.60 13.92
N PRO A 96 -14.58 13.80 14.42
CA PRO A 96 -15.90 14.38 14.13
C PRO A 96 -16.06 14.67 12.64
N ALA A 97 -17.30 14.72 12.13
CA ALA A 97 -17.57 15.13 10.75
C ALA A 97 -16.98 16.53 10.46
N ALA A 98 -16.55 16.75 9.22
CA ALA A 98 -15.98 18.01 8.77
C ALA A 98 -17.07 19.03 8.42
#